data_AF-A0AAW1WSR5-F1
#
_entry.id   AF-A0AAW1WSR5-F1
#
_cell.length_a   1.000
_cell.length_b   1.000
_cell.length_c   1.000
_cell.angle_alpha   90.00
_cell.angle_beta   90.00
_cell.angle_gamma   90.00
#
_symmetry.space_group_name_H-M   'P 1'
#
loop_
_entity.id
_entity.type
_entity.pdbx_description
1 polymer ?
#
loop_
_entity_poly.entity_id
_entity_poly.type
_entity_poly.pdbx_seq_one_letter_code
_entity_poly.pdbx_strand_id
1 'polypeptide(L)'
;MENELYDEEQVPCGCITGVHLNVSTREDIEKMSTLLIEAAAQVNDPKLGLPNPTSQCSTCGAQDTKSCDGHFGSIKFPCTILHPYYLPEVAQILNKVCPACKAIRQGVRVKGSERKGCRYCFGGSSDYPRMKFKVSSRELFRRSTIIVEAIGELPADYWDFIPKDPQHDEACKNQIKEFYLMPRFILC
;
A
#
# COMPACT_ATOMS: atom_id res chain seq x y z
N MET A 1 -25.32 5.55 -50.01
CA MET A 1 -25.19 6.70 -49.09
C MET A 1 -25.07 6.10 -47.71
N GLU A 2 -24.00 6.19 -46.94
CA GLU A 2 -22.67 6.75 -47.06
C GLU A 2 -21.77 5.75 -46.31
N ASN A 3 -20.67 5.32 -46.92
CA ASN A 3 -19.65 4.55 -46.22
C ASN A 3 -18.86 5.58 -45.41
N GLU A 4 -19.31 5.86 -44.18
CA GLU A 4 -18.50 6.59 -43.20
C GLU A 4 -17.34 5.67 -42.81
N LEU A 5 -16.27 5.80 -43.59
CA LEU A 5 -14.94 5.32 -43.27
C LEU A 5 -14.53 6.02 -41.97
N TYR A 6 -14.62 5.31 -40.85
CA TYR A 6 -13.89 5.66 -39.66
C TYR A 6 -12.42 5.76 -40.09
N ASP A 7 -11.86 6.97 -40.07
CA ASP A 7 -10.42 7.17 -40.09
C ASP A 7 -9.90 6.53 -38.79
N GLU A 8 -9.71 5.21 -38.81
CA GLU A 8 -8.94 4.51 -37.79
C GLU A 8 -7.56 5.14 -37.85
N GLU A 9 -7.26 5.96 -36.85
CA GLU A 9 -5.94 6.56 -36.67
C GLU A 9 -4.94 5.41 -36.76
N GLN A 10 -4.15 5.38 -37.84
CA GLN A 10 -3.31 4.23 -38.19
C GLN A 10 -2.19 4.10 -37.16
N VAL A 11 -2.49 3.43 -36.05
CA VAL A 11 -1.53 3.10 -35.02
C VAL A 11 -0.64 1.97 -35.57
N PRO A 12 0.69 2.11 -35.54
CA PRO A 12 1.57 1.04 -36.01
C PRO A 12 1.32 -0.26 -35.25
N CYS A 13 1.20 -1.37 -35.98
CA CYS A 13 1.14 -2.69 -35.36
C CYS A 13 2.49 -3.05 -34.73
N GLY A 14 2.47 -3.59 -33.52
CA GLY A 14 3.65 -4.00 -32.77
C GLY A 14 3.46 -5.37 -32.14
N CYS A 15 4.56 -6.13 -32.02
CA CYS A 15 4.59 -7.36 -31.24
C CYS A 15 5.15 -7.08 -29.85
N ILE A 16 4.51 -7.64 -28.81
CA ILE A 16 5.02 -7.56 -27.43
C ILE A 16 6.33 -8.34 -27.36
N THR A 17 7.44 -7.66 -27.06
CA THR A 17 8.78 -8.26 -26.96
C THR A 17 9.22 -8.53 -25.51
N GLY A 18 8.53 -7.94 -24.53
CA GLY A 18 8.82 -8.10 -23.11
C GLY A 18 7.73 -7.51 -22.23
N VAL A 19 7.70 -7.96 -20.97
CA VAL A 19 6.76 -7.49 -19.95
C VAL A 19 7.56 -7.02 -18.74
N HIS A 20 7.32 -5.78 -18.29
CA HIS A 20 7.91 -5.24 -17.08
C HIS A 20 6.89 -5.23 -15.96
N LEU A 21 7.23 -5.85 -14.82
CA LEU A 21 6.40 -5.90 -13.63
C LEU A 21 6.94 -4.90 -12.60
N ASN A 22 6.07 -4.02 -12.11
CA ASN A 22 6.41 -3.03 -11.10
C ASN A 22 5.22 -2.76 -10.18
N VAL A 23 5.48 -2.07 -9.05
CA VAL A 23 4.45 -1.59 -8.13
C VAL A 23 4.03 -0.19 -8.56
N SER A 24 2.74 0.03 -8.82
CA SER A 24 2.21 1.34 -9.20
C SER A 24 2.40 2.36 -8.09
N THR A 25 2.98 3.51 -8.43
CA THR A 25 3.11 4.66 -7.51
C THR A 25 1.82 5.49 -7.49
N ARG A 26 1.74 6.45 -6.57
CA ARG A 26 0.61 7.40 -6.55
C ARG A 26 0.58 8.20 -7.83
N GLU A 27 1.74 8.63 -8.30
CA GLU A 27 1.92 9.40 -9.52
C GLU A 27 1.46 8.61 -10.75
N ASP A 28 1.73 7.29 -10.80
CA ASP A 28 1.25 6.43 -11.88
C ASP A 28 -0.28 6.32 -11.87
N ILE A 29 -0.88 6.12 -10.69
CA ILE A 29 -2.34 6.05 -10.53
C ILE A 29 -2.99 7.37 -10.95
N GLU A 30 -2.45 8.51 -10.53
CA GLU A 30 -3.00 9.82 -10.89
C GLU A 30 -2.84 10.15 -12.38
N LYS A 31 -1.76 9.70 -13.03
CA LYS A 31 -1.58 9.86 -14.48
C LYS A 31 -2.49 8.97 -15.31
N MET A 32 -2.71 7.74 -14.87
CA MET A 32 -3.55 6.77 -15.59
C MET A 32 -5.05 6.99 -15.36
N SER A 33 -5.41 7.63 -14.25
CA SER A 33 -6.80 7.81 -13.86
C SER A 33 -7.49 8.96 -14.59
N THR A 34 -8.69 8.70 -15.10
CA THR A 34 -9.54 9.69 -15.78
C THR A 34 -10.52 10.38 -14.83
N LEU A 35 -10.74 9.80 -13.65
CA LEU A 35 -11.70 10.27 -12.65
C LEU A 35 -11.24 9.90 -11.23
N LEU A 36 -11.21 10.90 -10.36
CA LEU A 36 -11.19 10.70 -8.90
C LEU A 36 -12.61 10.42 -8.42
N ILE A 37 -12.80 9.26 -7.80
CA ILE A 37 -14.08 8.82 -7.24
C ILE A 37 -14.14 9.26 -5.77
N GLU A 38 -15.05 10.17 -5.47
CA GLU A 38 -15.29 10.73 -4.14
C GLU A 38 -16.63 10.29 -3.55
N ALA A 39 -17.58 9.88 -4.41
CA ALA A 39 -18.90 9.41 -4.03
C ALA A 39 -19.27 8.09 -4.71
N ALA A 40 -20.06 7.26 -4.03
CA ALA A 40 -20.49 5.96 -4.54
C ALA A 40 -21.24 6.04 -5.88
N ALA A 41 -21.92 7.16 -6.17
CA ALA A 41 -22.60 7.37 -7.45
C ALA A 41 -21.63 7.45 -8.65
N GLN A 42 -20.37 7.83 -8.43
CA GLN A 42 -19.37 8.02 -9.48
C GLN A 42 -18.72 6.72 -9.97
N VAL A 43 -18.98 5.58 -9.33
CA VAL A 43 -18.41 4.28 -9.75
C VAL A 43 -18.96 3.81 -11.11
N ASN A 44 -20.08 4.37 -11.56
CA ASN A 44 -20.68 4.11 -12.87
C ASN A 44 -20.61 5.37 -13.76
N ASP A 45 -19.68 6.28 -13.50
CA ASP A 45 -19.50 7.49 -14.30
C ASP A 45 -19.11 7.13 -15.74
N PRO A 46 -19.71 7.76 -16.77
CA PRO A 46 -19.38 7.50 -18.17
C PRO A 46 -17.90 7.65 -18.56
N LYS A 47 -17.09 8.37 -17.76
CA LYS A 47 -15.63 8.46 -17.94
C LYS A 47 -14.90 7.15 -17.68
N LEU A 48 -15.49 6.22 -16.92
CA LEU A 48 -14.88 4.94 -16.56
C LEU A 48 -15.11 3.85 -17.63
N GLY A 49 -16.05 4.03 -18.54
CA GLY A 49 -16.31 3.10 -19.64
C GLY A 49 -17.79 2.75 -19.80
N LEU A 50 -18.06 1.60 -20.41
CA LEU A 50 -19.39 1.05 -20.67
C LEU A 50 -19.59 -0.28 -19.92
N PRO A 51 -20.83 -0.66 -19.55
CA PRO A 51 -22.07 0.08 -19.74
C PRO A 51 -22.21 1.24 -18.75
N ASN A 52 -22.76 2.36 -19.20
CA ASN A 52 -23.02 3.53 -18.37
C ASN A 52 -24.38 4.15 -18.72
N PRO A 53 -24.92 5.06 -17.88
CA PRO A 53 -26.25 5.65 -18.10
C PRO A 53 -26.40 6.45 -19.41
N THR A 54 -25.30 6.98 -19.97
CA THR A 54 -25.31 7.76 -21.20
C THR A 54 -25.13 6.91 -22.47
N SER A 55 -24.87 5.60 -22.34
CA SER A 55 -24.60 4.68 -23.46
C SER A 55 -23.44 5.09 -24.38
N GLN A 56 -22.59 6.02 -23.93
CA GLN A 56 -21.38 6.46 -24.60
C GLN A 56 -20.29 6.70 -23.55
N CYS A 57 -19.05 6.30 -23.83
CA CYS A 57 -17.92 6.60 -22.96
C CYS A 57 -17.45 8.05 -23.18
N SER A 58 -17.41 8.85 -22.11
CA SER A 58 -16.97 10.25 -22.18
C SER A 58 -15.45 10.42 -22.35
N THR A 59 -14.66 9.34 -22.25
CA THR A 59 -13.20 9.38 -22.36
C THR A 59 -12.74 9.05 -23.77
N CYS A 60 -13.16 7.92 -24.34
CA CYS A 60 -12.77 7.50 -25.69
C CYS A 60 -13.86 7.69 -26.76
N GLY A 61 -15.07 8.10 -26.37
CA GLY A 61 -16.19 8.33 -27.32
C GLY A 61 -16.92 7.07 -27.79
N ALA A 62 -16.43 5.88 -27.42
CA ALA A 62 -17.01 4.59 -27.77
C ALA A 62 -18.48 4.49 -27.34
N GLN A 63 -19.32 3.87 -28.18
CA GLN A 63 -20.75 3.69 -27.94
C GLN A 63 -21.11 2.22 -27.65
N ASP A 64 -20.14 1.32 -27.77
CA ASP A 64 -20.32 -0.11 -27.53
C ASP A 64 -19.17 -0.68 -26.67
N THR A 65 -19.44 -1.80 -26.00
CA THR A 65 -18.48 -2.42 -25.09
C THR A 65 -17.33 -3.13 -25.78
N LYS A 66 -17.36 -3.32 -27.10
CA LYS A 66 -16.26 -3.96 -27.85
C LYS A 66 -15.20 -2.95 -28.25
N SER A 67 -15.57 -1.68 -28.38
CA SER A 67 -14.68 -0.57 -28.72
C SER A 67 -14.18 0.20 -27.49
N CYS A 68 -14.53 -0.23 -26.27
CA CYS A 68 -14.12 0.38 -25.02
C CYS A 68 -13.58 -0.65 -24.03
N ASP A 69 -12.27 -0.64 -23.79
CA ASP A 69 -11.61 -1.51 -22.78
C ASP A 69 -11.86 -1.05 -21.33
N GLY A 70 -12.48 0.12 -21.15
CA GLY A 70 -12.63 0.79 -19.87
C GLY A 70 -11.44 1.69 -19.52
N HIS A 71 -11.66 2.55 -18.53
CA HIS A 71 -10.68 3.54 -18.11
C HIS A 71 -10.52 3.53 -16.60
N PHE A 72 -9.29 3.79 -16.15
CA PHE A 72 -8.96 3.72 -14.73
C PHE A 72 -9.58 4.88 -13.95
N GLY A 73 -10.26 4.55 -12.86
CA GLY A 73 -10.60 5.49 -11.79
C GLY A 73 -9.56 5.45 -10.67
N SER A 74 -9.60 6.42 -9.78
CA SER A 74 -8.80 6.41 -8.55
C SER A 74 -9.65 6.76 -7.35
N ILE A 75 -9.36 6.14 -6.21
CA ILE A 75 -10.00 6.43 -4.92
C ILE A 75 -8.89 6.81 -3.94
N LYS A 76 -9.03 7.98 -3.31
CA LYS A 76 -8.10 8.43 -2.27
C LYS A 76 -8.59 7.94 -0.91
N PHE A 77 -7.85 7.01 -0.32
CA PHE A 77 -8.13 6.56 1.04
C PHE A 77 -7.76 7.65 2.07
N PRO A 78 -8.53 7.77 3.17
CA PRO A 78 -8.23 8.72 4.24
C PRO A 78 -6.98 8.32 5.05
N CYS A 79 -6.51 7.07 4.90
CA CYS A 79 -5.33 6.55 5.57
C CYS A 79 -4.54 5.61 4.65
N THR A 80 -3.29 5.32 5.03
CA THR A 80 -2.47 4.37 4.28
C THR A 80 -2.89 2.94 4.61
N ILE A 81 -3.28 2.19 3.59
CA ILE A 81 -3.63 0.77 3.71
C ILE A 81 -2.45 -0.05 3.22
N LEU A 82 -1.95 -0.98 4.05
CA LEU A 82 -0.98 -1.97 3.59
C LEU A 82 -1.69 -3.02 2.77
N HIS A 83 -1.15 -3.31 1.59
CA HIS A 83 -1.65 -4.40 0.75
C HIS A 83 -1.46 -5.74 1.49
N PRO A 84 -2.52 -6.55 1.68
CA PRO A 84 -2.45 -7.79 2.45
C PRO A 84 -1.35 -8.75 1.99
N TYR A 85 -1.11 -8.81 0.68
CA TYR A 85 -0.08 -9.66 0.09
C TYR A 85 1.35 -9.25 0.47
N TYR A 86 1.60 -7.96 0.75
CA TYR A 86 2.94 -7.46 1.09
C TYR A 86 3.24 -7.49 2.59
N LEU A 87 2.29 -7.91 3.44
CA LEU A 87 2.52 -7.95 4.89
C LEU A 87 3.74 -8.80 5.30
N PRO A 88 4.00 -9.99 4.71
CA PRO A 88 5.21 -10.76 5.00
C PRO A 88 6.49 -10.01 4.65
N GLU A 89 6.56 -9.39 3.47
CA GLU A 89 7.71 -8.62 2.99
C GLU A 89 7.95 -7.39 3.86
N VAL A 90 6.89 -6.67 4.22
CA VAL A 90 6.97 -5.52 5.13
C VAL A 90 7.51 -5.95 6.49
N ALA A 91 7.02 -7.05 7.07
CA ALA A 91 7.54 -7.57 8.33
C ALA A 91 9.03 -7.94 8.23
N GLN A 92 9.48 -8.52 7.11
CA GLN A 92 10.90 -8.80 6.88
C GLN A 92 11.75 -7.53 6.80
N ILE A 93 11.27 -6.49 6.11
CA ILE A 93 11.95 -5.19 6.01
C ILE A 93 12.06 -4.55 7.40
N LEU A 94 10.97 -4.54 8.18
CA LEU A 94 10.95 -4.00 9.54
C LEU A 94 11.93 -4.72 10.48
N ASN A 95 12.16 -6.02 10.29
CA ASN A 95 13.20 -6.75 11.03
C ASN A 95 14.63 -6.42 10.58
N LYS A 96 14.82 -5.86 9.38
CA LYS A 96 16.13 -5.45 8.86
C LYS A 96 16.44 -3.96 9.09
N VAL A 97 15.45 -3.17 9.50
CA VAL A 97 15.59 -1.73 9.73
C VAL A 97 15.33 -1.39 11.20
N CYS A 98 15.99 -0.35 11.71
CA CYS A 98 15.66 0.18 13.03
C CYS A 98 14.43 1.10 12.91
N PRO A 99 13.34 0.86 13.65
CA PRO A 99 12.13 1.65 13.49
C PRO A 99 12.29 3.11 13.97
N ALA A 100 13.27 3.39 14.84
CA ALA A 100 13.52 4.74 15.35
C ALA A 100 14.45 5.57 14.43
N CYS A 101 15.65 5.07 14.14
CA CYS A 101 16.62 5.83 13.32
C CYS A 101 16.61 5.48 11.84
N LYS A 102 15.76 4.53 11.41
CA LYS A 102 15.57 4.09 10.02
C LYS A 102 16.84 3.50 9.36
N ALA A 103 17.89 3.26 10.13
CA ALA A 103 19.11 2.64 9.65
C ALA A 103 18.94 1.13 9.46
N ILE A 104 19.61 0.57 8.45
CA ILE A 104 19.70 -0.89 8.26
C ILE A 104 20.47 -1.50 9.44
N ARG A 105 19.89 -2.53 10.04
CA ARG A 105 20.54 -3.37 11.06
C ARG A 105 21.66 -4.15 10.38
N GLN A 106 22.88 -3.62 10.46
CA GLN A 106 24.06 -4.31 9.97
C GLN A 106 24.36 -5.50 10.90
N GLY A 107 24.39 -6.71 10.34
CA GLY A 107 24.94 -7.89 11.03
C GLY A 107 26.47 -7.84 11.19
N VAL A 108 27.15 -6.91 10.51
CA VAL A 108 28.61 -6.76 10.53
C VAL A 108 28.96 -5.28 10.52
N ARG A 109 29.80 -4.86 11.48
CA ARG A 109 30.31 -3.49 11.65
C ARG A 109 30.92 -2.95 10.35
N VAL A 110 30.22 -2.08 9.63
CA VAL A 110 30.87 -1.18 8.68
C VAL A 110 31.49 -0.04 9.50
N LYS A 111 32.81 -0.07 9.67
CA LYS A 111 33.60 1.04 10.21
C LYS A 111 33.37 2.25 9.30
N GLY A 112 32.63 3.27 9.77
CA GLY A 112 32.58 4.55 9.06
C GLY A 112 31.31 5.40 9.23
N SER A 113 30.16 4.86 9.67
CA SER A 113 29.00 5.71 9.98
C SER A 113 28.94 5.98 11.47
N GLU A 114 29.08 7.23 11.91
CA GLU A 114 28.77 7.66 13.28
C GLU A 114 27.30 7.34 13.60
N ARG A 115 27.02 6.15 14.12
CA ARG A 115 25.69 5.84 14.67
C ARG A 115 25.61 6.52 16.03
N LYS A 116 25.28 7.81 16.07
CA LYS A 116 25.03 8.49 17.35
C LYS A 116 23.84 7.82 18.05
N GLY A 117 24.11 7.12 19.15
CA GLY A 117 23.20 6.93 20.29
C GLY A 117 21.82 6.27 20.11
N CYS A 118 21.49 5.62 19.00
CA CYS A 118 20.16 4.99 18.86
C CYS A 118 19.97 3.79 19.80
N ARG A 119 19.17 3.98 20.87
CA ARG A 119 18.87 2.98 21.92
C ARG A 119 18.36 1.64 21.36
N TYR A 120 17.61 1.68 20.26
CA TYR A 120 17.07 0.50 19.56
C TYR A 120 18.09 -0.24 18.67
N CYS A 121 19.16 0.44 18.24
CA CYS A 121 20.22 -0.15 17.41
C CYS A 121 21.26 -0.89 18.25
N PHE A 122 21.56 -0.38 19.44
CA PHE A 122 22.53 -0.97 20.37
C PHE A 122 21.91 -2.07 21.24
N GLY A 123 20.69 -2.53 20.89
CA GLY A 123 19.86 -3.51 21.61
C GLY A 123 20.54 -4.87 21.82
N GLY A 124 21.42 -4.86 22.82
CA GLY A 124 22.03 -5.96 23.54
C GLY A 124 22.34 -5.58 25.00
N SER A 125 22.00 -4.36 25.42
CA SER A 125 21.97 -3.94 26.83
C SER A 125 20.61 -4.30 27.45
N SER A 126 20.61 -4.60 28.76
CA SER A 126 19.42 -4.97 29.54
C SER A 126 18.25 -3.99 29.39
N ASP A 127 18.55 -2.73 29.08
CA ASP A 127 17.56 -1.65 29.11
C ASP A 127 16.68 -1.56 27.85
N TYR A 128 17.08 -2.09 26.70
CA TYR A 128 16.29 -1.98 25.45
C TYR A 128 16.32 -3.30 24.65
N PRO A 129 15.39 -4.24 24.93
CA PRO A 129 15.38 -5.54 24.26
C PRO A 129 15.08 -5.42 22.76
N ARG A 130 15.47 -6.45 22.00
CA ARG A 130 15.22 -6.50 20.56
C ARG A 130 13.76 -6.76 20.25
N MET A 131 13.22 -6.00 19.31
CA MET A 131 11.89 -6.23 18.72
C MET A 131 11.97 -7.28 17.61
N LYS A 132 10.92 -8.10 17.50
CA LYS A 132 10.71 -9.01 16.37
C LYS A 132 9.34 -8.76 15.77
N PHE A 133 9.32 -8.40 14.49
CA PHE A 133 8.08 -8.22 13.72
C PHE A 133 7.65 -9.55 13.10
N LYS A 134 6.37 -9.88 13.17
CA LYS A 134 5.77 -11.06 12.53
C LYS A 134 4.43 -10.70 11.91
N VAL A 135 3.99 -11.51 10.94
CA VAL A 135 2.61 -11.46 10.47
C VAL A 135 1.80 -12.42 11.32
N SER A 136 0.75 -11.92 11.97
CA SER A 136 -0.26 -12.75 12.60
C SER A 136 -1.36 -13.00 11.58
N SER A 137 -1.61 -14.27 11.26
CA SER A 137 -2.76 -14.68 10.45
C SER A 137 -3.81 -15.28 11.38
N ARG A 138 -4.91 -14.57 11.60
CA ARG A 138 -6.10 -15.14 12.22
C ARG A 138 -7.05 -15.54 11.07
N GLU A 139 -6.73 -16.66 10.43
CA GLU A 139 -7.47 -17.25 9.29
C GLU A 139 -7.39 -16.47 7.97
N LEU A 140 -7.42 -17.22 6.86
CA LEU A 140 -7.06 -16.82 5.48
C LEU A 140 -7.86 -15.64 4.89
N PHE A 141 -8.87 -15.14 5.59
CA PHE A 141 -9.74 -14.04 5.12
C PHE A 141 -10.05 -12.99 6.20
N ARG A 142 -9.44 -13.06 7.39
CA ARG A 142 -9.69 -12.11 8.47
C ARG A 142 -8.40 -11.50 8.98
N ARG A 143 -8.16 -10.25 8.55
CA ARG A 143 -7.25 -9.28 9.21
C ARG A 143 -5.85 -9.84 9.50
N SER A 144 -5.09 -10.12 8.44
CA SER A 144 -3.65 -10.25 8.59
C SER A 144 -3.08 -8.93 9.13
N THR A 145 -2.33 -8.99 10.23
CA THR A 145 -1.73 -7.80 10.87
C THR A 145 -0.25 -8.04 11.14
N ILE A 146 0.51 -6.96 11.22
CA ILE A 146 1.89 -7.01 11.70
C ILE A 146 1.84 -6.91 13.22
N ILE A 147 2.45 -7.86 13.91
CA ILE A 147 2.61 -7.84 15.36
C ILE A 147 4.09 -7.62 15.68
N VAL A 148 4.35 -6.92 16.79
CA VAL A 148 5.70 -6.76 17.33
C VAL A 148 5.80 -7.43 18.68
N GLU A 149 6.81 -8.26 18.84
CA GLU A 149 7.14 -8.93 20.09
C GLU A 149 8.44 -8.34 20.64
N ALA A 150 8.47 -8.05 21.94
CA ALA A 150 9.67 -7.69 22.68
C ALA A 150 9.69 -8.48 23.99
N ILE A 151 10.84 -9.06 24.35
CA ILE A 151 10.98 -9.95 25.52
C ILE A 151 11.78 -9.22 26.60
N GLY A 152 11.24 -9.13 27.81
CA GLY A 152 11.87 -8.51 28.98
C GLY A 152 11.06 -7.35 29.55
N GLU A 153 11.59 -6.71 30.59
CA GLU A 153 11.05 -5.46 31.11
C GLU A 153 11.29 -4.34 30.10
N LEU A 154 10.22 -3.67 29.68
CA LEU A 154 10.27 -2.63 28.65
C LEU A 154 10.28 -1.25 29.31
N PRO A 155 11.20 -0.35 28.94
CA PRO A 155 11.14 1.05 29.34
C PRO A 155 9.81 1.71 28.96
N ALA A 156 9.41 2.73 29.73
CA ALA A 156 8.18 3.48 29.48
C ALA A 156 8.13 4.12 28.08
N ASP A 157 9.28 4.56 27.57
CA ASP A 157 9.45 5.21 26.27
C ASP A 157 9.74 4.24 25.12
N TYR A 158 9.69 2.92 25.37
CA TYR A 158 10.07 1.89 24.40
C TYR A 158 9.25 1.97 23.10
N TRP A 159 7.98 2.38 23.18
CA TRP A 159 7.06 2.42 22.05
C TRP A 159 6.90 3.80 21.41
N ASP A 160 7.66 4.82 21.82
CA ASP A 160 7.47 6.22 21.39
C ASP A 160 7.74 6.46 19.89
N PHE A 161 8.42 5.54 19.22
CA PHE A 161 8.63 5.60 17.77
C PHE A 161 7.34 5.33 16.97
N ILE A 162 6.32 4.73 17.60
CA ILE A 162 5.03 4.47 16.98
C ILE A 162 4.27 5.80 16.93
N PRO A 163 3.91 6.31 15.74
CA PRO A 163 3.07 7.49 15.64
C PRO A 163 1.75 7.25 16.39
N LYS A 164 1.33 8.23 17.19
CA LYS A 164 0.02 8.17 17.86
C LYS A 164 -1.05 8.36 16.78
N ASP A 165 -1.83 7.30 16.52
CA ASP A 165 -3.01 7.40 15.67
C ASP A 165 -4.16 8.00 16.50
N PRO A 166 -4.74 9.15 16.09
CA PRO A 166 -5.87 9.77 16.79
C PRO A 166 -7.12 8.89 16.91
N GLN A 167 -7.21 7.79 16.14
CA GLN A 167 -8.33 6.84 16.17
C GLN A 167 -8.06 5.59 17.02
N HIS A 168 -6.86 5.46 17.61
CA HIS A 168 -6.43 4.29 18.34
C HIS A 168 -6.40 4.54 19.85
N ASP A 169 -7.57 4.72 20.45
CA ASP A 169 -7.70 4.78 21.91
C ASP A 169 -8.06 3.40 22.49
N GLU A 170 -7.23 2.96 23.45
CA GLU A 170 -7.49 1.91 24.45
C GLU A 170 -7.76 0.47 23.97
N ALA A 171 -6.71 -0.22 23.49
CA ALA A 171 -6.60 -1.67 23.66
C ALA A 171 -5.15 -2.16 23.56
N CYS A 172 -4.52 -2.46 24.71
CA CYS A 172 -3.56 -3.55 24.99
C CYS A 172 -2.51 -3.14 26.03
N LYS A 173 -2.78 -3.45 27.30
CA LYS A 173 -1.82 -3.43 28.41
C LYS A 173 -0.98 -4.72 28.52
N ASN A 174 -0.74 -5.43 27.41
CA ASN A 174 0.05 -6.66 27.40
C ASN A 174 1.32 -6.49 26.57
N GLN A 175 2.36 -7.29 26.90
CA GLN A 175 3.72 -7.27 26.34
C GLN A 175 3.83 -7.49 24.81
N ILE A 176 2.70 -7.68 24.13
CA ILE A 176 2.55 -7.82 22.68
C ILE A 176 1.72 -6.63 22.22
N LYS A 177 2.29 -5.79 21.34
CA LYS A 177 1.51 -4.75 20.64
C LYS A 177 1.19 -5.25 19.24
N GLU A 178 -0.10 -5.31 18.93
CA GLU A 178 -0.57 -5.51 17.56
C GLU A 178 -0.43 -4.16 16.85
N PHE A 179 0.38 -4.08 15.79
CA PHE A 179 0.31 -2.92 14.90
C PHE A 179 -0.94 -3.11 14.05
N TYR A 180 -2.02 -2.46 14.48
CA TYR A 180 -3.20 -2.29 13.66
C TYR A 180 -2.90 -1.30 12.55
N LEU A 181 -2.16 -1.76 11.54
CA LEU A 181 -2.29 -1.21 10.21
C LEU A 181 -3.59 -1.79 9.65
N MET A 182 -4.72 -1.33 10.20
CA MET A 182 -6.06 -1.81 9.86
C MET A 182 -6.21 -1.76 8.34
N PRO A 183 -6.35 -2.89 7.64
CA PRO A 183 -6.89 -2.87 6.31
C PRO A 183 -8.41 -2.75 6.48
N ARG A 184 -8.89 -1.53 6.68
CA ARG A 184 -10.32 -1.24 6.57
C ARG A 184 -10.67 -1.12 5.08
N PHE A 185 -10.86 -2.31 4.51
CA PHE A 185 -11.85 -2.69 3.48
C PHE A 185 -11.75 -2.22 2.02
N ILE A 186 -12.19 -3.21 1.21
CA ILE A 186 -12.87 -3.19 -0.10
C ILE A 186 -11.97 -3.18 -1.35
N LEU A 187 -11.98 -4.35 -2.00
CA LEU A 187 -11.88 -4.48 -3.46
C LEU A 187 -12.90 -3.56 -4.12
N CYS A 188 -12.44 -2.65 -4.95
CA CYS A 188 -13.11 -2.35 -6.22
C CYS A 188 -12.14 -2.76 -7.32
#